data_AF-A0A6V8PBQ9-F1
#
_entry.id   AF-A0A6V8PBQ9-F1
#
_cell.length_a   1.000
_cell.length_b   1.000
_cell.length_c   1.000
_cell.angle_alpha   90.00
_cell.angle_beta   90.00
_cell.angle_gamma   90.00
#
_symmetry.space_group_name_H-M   'P 1'
#
loop_
_entity.id
_entity.type
_entity.pdbx_description
1 polymer ?
#
loop_
_entity_poly.entity_id
_entity_poly.type
_entity_poly.pdbx_seq_one_letter_code
_entity_poly.pdbx_strand_id
1 'polypeptide(L)'
;MIDRQEVMDFSREFGLTANVVEKDYVLGWLLAGISSHPELGSSWVFKGGTCLKKCYFETYRFSEDLDFTVIRLEHQDRGFLINAFKEIVNWVYDAAGIEIPHELISFEIYKNPRGTRSVQGKISYRGPLQPGGSLPRIKLDSYRR
;
A
#
# COMPACT_ATOMS: atom_id res chain seq x y z
N MET A 1 14.89 -7.91 2.25
CA MET A 1 14.69 -6.45 2.13
C MET A 1 15.81 -5.88 1.29
N ILE A 2 15.54 -4.96 0.36
CA ILE A 2 16.63 -4.15 -0.23
C ILE A 2 17.28 -3.30 0.86
N ASP A 3 18.59 -3.15 0.84
CA ASP A 3 19.29 -2.35 1.84
C ASP A 3 19.30 -0.85 1.49
N ARG A 4 19.84 -0.04 2.39
CA ARG A 4 19.96 1.41 2.19
C ARG A 4 20.82 1.75 0.97
N GLN A 5 21.88 0.99 0.71
CA GLN A 5 22.79 1.25 -0.40
C GLN A 5 22.07 1.00 -1.73
N GLU A 6 21.33 -0.10 -1.86
CA GLU A 6 20.51 -0.41 -3.02
C GLU A 6 19.46 0.69 -3.28
N VAL A 7 18.79 1.18 -2.23
CA VAL A 7 17.85 2.32 -2.38
C VAL A 7 18.55 3.56 -2.92
N MET A 8 19.77 3.86 -2.47
CA MET A 8 20.57 4.99 -2.96
C MET A 8 21.08 4.79 -4.39
N ASP A 9 21.35 3.56 -4.80
CA ASP A 9 21.79 3.22 -6.14
C ASP A 9 20.66 3.38 -7.14
N PHE A 10 19.48 2.83 -6.84
CA PHE A 10 18.27 3.04 -7.64
C PHE A 10 17.84 4.52 -7.67
N SER A 11 18.03 5.25 -6.57
CA SER A 11 17.80 6.70 -6.53
C SER A 11 18.65 7.44 -7.56
N ARG A 12 19.93 7.07 -7.71
CA ARG A 12 20.84 7.65 -8.69
C ARG A 12 20.54 7.21 -10.11
N GLU A 13 20.29 5.91 -10.32
CA GLU A 13 20.00 5.32 -11.63
C GLU A 13 18.75 5.93 -12.26
N PHE A 14 17.68 6.06 -11.48
CA PHE A 14 16.41 6.58 -11.99
C PHE A 14 16.28 8.11 -11.87
N GLY A 15 17.20 8.79 -11.20
CA GLY A 15 17.17 10.24 -10.98
C GLY A 15 16.07 10.69 -10.00
N LEU A 16 15.81 9.89 -8.95
CA LEU A 16 14.65 10.01 -8.07
C LEU A 16 15.11 10.12 -6.62
N THR A 17 14.31 10.70 -5.74
CA THR A 17 14.70 10.79 -4.33
C THR A 17 14.63 9.40 -3.67
N ALA A 18 15.56 9.11 -2.77
CA ALA A 18 15.63 7.82 -2.07
C ALA A 18 14.30 7.43 -1.39
N ASN A 19 13.63 8.39 -0.72
CA ASN A 19 12.33 8.18 -0.08
C ASN A 19 11.26 7.67 -1.05
N VAL A 20 11.35 8.12 -2.30
CA VAL A 20 10.38 7.80 -3.33
C VAL A 20 10.63 6.38 -3.90
N VAL A 21 11.90 5.99 -4.04
CA VAL A 21 12.30 4.61 -4.39
C VAL A 21 11.85 3.63 -3.30
N GLU A 22 12.14 3.95 -2.04
CA GLU A 22 11.72 3.15 -0.89
C GLU A 22 10.20 2.99 -0.85
N LYS A 23 9.46 4.10 -1.00
CA LYS A 23 7.99 4.05 -0.97
C LYS A 23 7.43 3.19 -2.09
N ASP A 24 7.98 3.26 -3.30
CA ASP A 24 7.55 2.41 -4.42
C ASP A 24 7.83 0.92 -4.20
N TYR A 25 8.98 0.60 -3.60
CA TYR A 25 9.33 -0.76 -3.20
C TYR A 25 8.32 -1.32 -2.18
N VAL A 26 7.99 -0.56 -1.14
CA VAL A 26 7.02 -0.98 -0.11
C VAL A 26 5.59 -1.09 -0.68
N LEU A 27 5.20 -0.17 -1.57
CA LEU A 27 3.91 -0.25 -2.28
C LEU A 27 3.78 -1.54 -3.09
N GLY A 28 4.85 -1.98 -3.75
CA GLY A 28 4.88 -3.24 -4.49
C GLY A 28 4.61 -4.45 -3.60
N TRP A 29 5.24 -4.50 -2.42
CA TRP A 29 5.04 -5.59 -1.46
C TRP A 29 3.64 -5.58 -0.83
N LEU A 30 3.09 -4.42 -0.51
CA LEU A 30 1.70 -4.32 -0.04
C LEU A 30 0.71 -4.78 -1.12
N LEU A 31 0.93 -4.42 -2.39
CA LEU A 31 0.13 -4.90 -3.50
C LEU A 31 0.20 -6.42 -3.64
N ALA A 32 1.40 -7.00 -3.56
CA ALA A 32 1.60 -8.45 -3.60
C ALA A 32 0.86 -9.15 -2.44
N GLY A 33 0.95 -8.58 -1.23
CA GLY A 33 0.26 -9.10 -0.05
C GLY A 33 -1.27 -9.04 -0.17
N ILE A 34 -1.82 -7.91 -0.63
CA ILE A 34 -3.26 -7.78 -0.89
C ILE A 34 -3.72 -8.78 -1.95
N SER A 35 -2.97 -8.92 -3.05
CA SER A 35 -3.29 -9.84 -4.14
C SER A 35 -3.20 -11.31 -3.73
N SER A 36 -2.35 -11.64 -2.76
CA SER A 36 -2.15 -13.01 -2.28
C SER A 36 -3.11 -13.39 -1.14
N HIS A 37 -3.78 -12.41 -0.52
CA HIS A 37 -4.69 -12.66 0.59
C HIS A 37 -5.97 -13.38 0.13
N PRO A 38 -6.39 -14.49 0.77
CA PRO A 38 -7.52 -15.30 0.32
C PRO A 38 -8.82 -14.51 0.11
N GLU A 39 -9.18 -13.64 1.05
CA GLU A 39 -10.40 -12.84 0.95
C GLU A 39 -10.25 -11.61 0.03
N LEU A 40 -9.09 -10.94 0.00
CA LEU A 40 -8.95 -9.66 -0.71
C LEU A 40 -8.54 -9.86 -2.17
N GLY A 41 -7.69 -10.83 -2.48
CA GLY A 41 -7.08 -10.98 -3.80
C GLY A 41 -8.08 -11.15 -4.94
N SER A 42 -9.23 -11.79 -4.68
CA SER A 42 -10.31 -11.97 -5.67
C SER A 42 -11.38 -10.88 -5.64
N SER A 43 -11.37 -10.01 -4.63
CA SER A 43 -12.47 -9.07 -4.37
C SER A 43 -12.07 -7.59 -4.39
N TRP A 44 -10.76 -7.32 -4.41
CA TRP A 44 -10.16 -5.99 -4.47
C TRP A 44 -9.50 -5.78 -5.83
N VAL A 45 -10.20 -5.06 -6.71
CA VAL A 45 -9.72 -4.78 -8.06
C VAL A 45 -8.84 -3.53 -8.01
N PHE A 46 -7.54 -3.71 -8.22
CA PHE A 46 -6.59 -2.60 -8.29
C PHE A 46 -6.86 -1.72 -9.52
N LYS A 47 -6.97 -0.41 -9.32
CA LYS A 47 -7.34 0.55 -10.36
C LYS A 47 -6.58 1.87 -10.22
N GLY A 48 -7.00 2.87 -10.98
CA GLY A 48 -6.47 4.23 -10.89
C GLY A 48 -5.15 4.42 -11.63
N GLY A 49 -4.53 5.58 -11.44
CA GLY A 49 -3.26 5.94 -12.09
C GLY A 49 -2.10 5.02 -11.68
N THR A 50 -2.13 4.50 -10.45
CA THR A 50 -1.12 3.55 -9.95
C THR A 50 -1.16 2.22 -10.70
N CYS A 51 -2.36 1.68 -10.96
CA CYS A 51 -2.56 0.46 -11.73
C CYS A 51 -2.09 0.64 -13.18
N LEU A 52 -2.47 1.74 -13.82
CA LEU A 52 -2.03 2.06 -15.17
C LEU A 52 -0.51 2.16 -15.27
N LYS A 53 0.16 2.75 -14.28
CA LYS A 53 1.63 2.80 -14.26
C LYS A 53 2.26 1.42 -14.06
N LYS A 54 1.90 0.72 -12.97
CA LYS A 54 2.53 -0.56 -12.60
C LYS A 54 2.30 -1.64 -13.66
N CYS A 55 1.20 -1.57 -14.40
CA CYS A 55 0.85 -2.59 -15.39
C CYS A 55 1.09 -2.16 -16.86
N TYR A 56 1.20 -0.86 -17.19
CA TYR A 56 1.19 -0.40 -18.59
C TYR A 56 2.18 0.72 -18.97
N PHE A 57 2.83 1.44 -18.03
CA PHE A 57 3.74 2.54 -18.38
C PHE A 57 5.07 2.49 -17.63
N GLU A 58 6.18 2.45 -18.38
CA GLU A 58 7.56 2.49 -17.84
C GLU A 58 8.01 3.90 -17.40
N THR A 59 7.16 4.92 -17.51
CA THR A 59 7.52 6.31 -17.14
C THR A 59 7.38 6.56 -15.63
N TYR A 60 8.42 7.13 -15.03
CA TYR A 60 8.52 7.36 -13.58
C TYR A 60 7.72 8.58 -13.08
N ARG A 61 6.39 8.44 -12.96
CA ARG A 61 5.56 9.33 -12.12
C ARG A 61 5.09 8.56 -10.89
N PHE A 62 5.49 8.92 -9.68
CA PHE A 62 5.18 8.10 -8.50
C PHE A 62 3.73 8.17 -8.11
N SER A 63 3.20 7.03 -7.67
CA SER A 63 1.97 7.02 -6.92
C SER A 63 2.29 6.83 -5.45
N GLU A 64 1.63 7.61 -4.62
CA GLU A 64 1.68 7.47 -3.18
C GLU A 64 0.52 6.63 -2.63
N ASP A 65 -0.48 6.40 -3.49
CA ASP A 65 -1.81 5.95 -3.10
C ASP A 65 -2.15 4.64 -3.85
N LEU A 66 -2.77 3.70 -3.14
CA LEU A 66 -3.33 2.48 -3.71
C LEU A 66 -4.85 2.63 -3.86
N ASP A 67 -5.32 2.66 -5.10
CA ASP A 67 -6.76 2.76 -5.40
C ASP A 67 -7.36 1.39 -5.72
N PHE A 68 -8.43 1.04 -5.02
CA PHE A 68 -9.16 -0.20 -5.24
C PHE A 68 -10.64 0.02 -5.52
N THR A 69 -11.23 -0.84 -6.35
CA THR A 69 -12.68 -1.10 -6.33
C THR A 69 -12.92 -2.37 -5.52
N VAL A 70 -13.82 -2.30 -4.54
CA VAL A 70 -14.19 -3.43 -3.70
C VAL A 70 -15.51 -4.02 -4.20
N ILE A 71 -15.52 -5.33 -4.43
CA ILE A 71 -16.68 -6.07 -4.93
C ILE A 71 -17.59 -6.52 -3.77
N ARG A 72 -17.01 -6.91 -2.63
CA ARG A 72 -17.73 -7.46 -1.47
C ARG A 72 -18.01 -6.38 -0.43
N LEU A 73 -19.29 -6.16 -0.11
CA LEU A 73 -19.70 -5.10 0.83
C LEU A 73 -19.23 -5.38 2.25
N GLU A 74 -19.05 -6.64 2.61
CA GLU A 74 -18.54 -7.09 3.90
C GLU A 74 -17.11 -6.56 4.15
N HIS A 75 -16.37 -6.26 3.08
CA HIS A 75 -15.00 -5.73 3.17
C HIS A 75 -14.96 -4.22 3.42
N GLN A 76 -16.11 -3.55 3.54
CA GLN A 76 -16.25 -2.17 4.03
C GLN A 76 -16.53 -2.12 5.54
N ASP A 77 -15.92 -3.04 6.29
CA ASP A 77 -15.96 -3.09 7.74
C ASP A 77 -14.56 -2.86 8.33
N ARG A 78 -14.47 -2.01 9.35
CA ARG A 78 -13.20 -1.61 9.93
C ARG A 78 -12.52 -2.77 10.65
N GLY A 79 -13.29 -3.62 11.34
CA GLY A 79 -12.76 -4.76 12.07
C GLY A 79 -12.18 -5.80 11.12
N PHE A 80 -12.94 -6.14 10.07
CA PHE A 80 -12.48 -7.01 9.00
C PHE A 80 -11.17 -6.50 8.38
N LEU A 81 -11.13 -5.23 7.97
CA LEU A 81 -9.97 -4.63 7.32
C LEU A 81 -8.72 -4.65 8.21
N ILE A 82 -8.87 -4.32 9.49
CA ILE A 82 -7.74 -4.38 10.44
C ILE A 82 -7.22 -5.81 10.57
N ASN A 83 -8.09 -6.81 10.66
CA ASN A 83 -7.66 -8.21 10.77
C ASN A 83 -6.98 -8.70 9.49
N ALA A 84 -7.59 -8.46 8.33
CA ALA A 84 -7.01 -8.84 7.04
C ALA A 84 -5.64 -8.16 6.81
N PHE A 85 -5.51 -6.87 7.14
CA PHE A 85 -4.23 -6.18 6.98
C PHE A 85 -3.17 -6.62 7.98
N LYS A 86 -3.53 -7.09 9.18
CA LYS A 86 -2.57 -7.74 10.09
C LYS A 86 -1.97 -9.00 9.47
N GLU A 87 -2.79 -9.83 8.84
CA GLU A 87 -2.32 -11.02 8.13
C GLU A 87 -1.40 -10.64 6.96
N ILE A 88 -1.80 -9.65 6.17
CA ILE A 88 -1.02 -9.14 5.03
C ILE A 88 0.35 -8.63 5.48
N VAL A 89 0.41 -7.81 6.54
CA VAL A 89 1.69 -7.21 6.95
C VAL A 89 2.62 -8.22 7.60
N ASN A 90 2.09 -9.26 8.26
CA ASN A 90 2.90 -10.38 8.74
C ASN A 90 3.52 -11.12 7.55
N TRP A 91 2.72 -11.41 6.52
CA TRP A 91 3.23 -12.03 5.30
C TRP A 91 4.29 -11.16 4.60
N VAL A 92 4.08 -9.84 4.53
CA VAL A 92 5.05 -8.90 3.97
C VAL A 92 6.34 -8.87 4.78
N TYR A 93 6.26 -8.95 6.11
CA TYR A 93 7.42 -9.05 6.98
C TYR A 93 8.19 -10.34 6.72
N ASP A 94 7.51 -11.50 6.68
CA ASP A 94 8.15 -12.79 6.44
C ASP A 94 8.80 -12.87 5.04
N ALA A 95 8.14 -12.30 4.02
CA ALA A 95 8.60 -12.37 2.64
C ALA A 95 9.72 -11.36 2.32
N ALA A 96 9.67 -10.17 2.92
CA ALA A 96 10.51 -9.04 2.51
C ALA A 96 11.29 -8.38 3.64
N GLY A 97 10.99 -8.70 4.90
CA GLY A 97 11.54 -8.07 6.11
C GLY A 97 10.93 -6.71 6.42
N ILE A 98 9.93 -6.25 5.67
CA ILE A 98 9.36 -4.89 5.81
C ILE A 98 8.48 -4.83 7.05
N GLU A 99 8.88 -4.02 8.02
CA GLU A 99 8.11 -3.83 9.25
C GLU A 99 7.01 -2.79 9.04
N ILE A 100 5.77 -3.20 9.31
CA ILE A 100 4.58 -2.35 9.29
C ILE A 100 3.92 -2.51 10.65
N PRO A 101 4.11 -1.57 11.59
CA PRO A 101 3.61 -1.71 12.94
C PRO A 101 2.07 -1.76 12.95
N HIS A 102 1.50 -2.79 13.58
CA HIS A 102 0.06 -3.06 13.55
C HIS A 102 -0.78 -1.91 14.11
N GLU A 103 -0.25 -1.22 15.13
CA GLU A 103 -0.86 -0.06 15.77
C GLU A 103 -0.91 1.19 14.88
N LEU A 104 -0.10 1.22 13.83
CA LEU A 104 -0.05 2.31 12.84
C LEU A 104 -0.83 2.00 11.56
N ILE A 105 -1.63 0.93 11.57
CA ILE A 105 -2.61 0.60 10.55
C ILE A 105 -3.96 1.17 10.99
N SER A 106 -4.53 2.06 10.19
CA SER A 106 -5.86 2.62 10.46
C SER A 106 -6.72 2.66 9.22
N PHE A 107 -8.00 2.38 9.42
CA PHE A 107 -9.04 2.50 8.40
C PHE A 107 -10.16 3.41 8.89
N GLU A 108 -10.56 4.32 8.01
CA GLU A 108 -11.68 5.25 8.18
C GLU A 108 -12.75 4.93 7.14
N ILE A 109 -13.98 4.67 7.59
CA ILE A 109 -15.12 4.45 6.72
C ILE A 109 -15.92 5.75 6.65
N TYR A 110 -16.19 6.23 5.44
CA TYR A 110 -16.93 7.47 5.23
C TYR A 110 -17.90 7.33 4.05
N LYS A 111 -18.88 8.24 3.97
CA LYS A 111 -19.73 8.39 2.78
C LYS A 111 -19.08 9.42 1.86
N ASN A 112 -18.84 9.03 0.61
CA ASN A 112 -18.34 9.95 -0.40
C ASN A 112 -19.45 10.89 -0.90
N PRO A 113 -19.13 11.93 -1.71
CA PRO A 113 -20.13 12.88 -2.22
C PRO A 113 -21.26 12.25 -3.04
N ARG A 114 -21.09 11.01 -3.52
CA ARG A 114 -22.12 10.25 -4.24
C ARG A 114 -23.02 9.43 -3.30
N GLY A 115 -22.88 9.61 -1.98
CA GLY A 115 -23.65 8.90 -0.96
C GLY A 115 -23.22 7.43 -0.75
N THR A 116 -22.16 6.98 -1.41
CA THR A 116 -21.68 5.59 -1.30
C THR A 116 -20.60 5.47 -0.23
N ARG A 117 -20.59 4.35 0.50
CA ARG A 117 -19.54 4.04 1.48
C ARG A 117 -18.20 3.82 0.77
N SER A 118 -17.16 4.46 1.29
CA SER A 118 -15.77 4.36 0.85
C SER A 118 -14.88 4.17 2.07
N VAL A 119 -13.70 3.62 1.86
CA VAL A 119 -12.73 3.35 2.91
C VAL A 119 -11.43 4.06 2.58
N GLN A 120 -10.85 4.74 3.56
CA GLN A 120 -9.48 5.22 3.50
C GLN A 120 -8.62 4.49 4.53
N GLY A 121 -7.54 3.89 4.06
CA GLY A 121 -6.50 3.23 4.84
C GLY A 121 -5.25 4.09 4.93
N LYS A 122 -4.60 4.05 6.10
CA LYS A 122 -3.30 4.69 6.38
C LYS A 122 -2.40 3.64 7.02
N ILE A 123 -1.29 3.33 6.34
CA ILE A 123 -0.38 2.25 6.71
C ILE A 123 1.02 2.83 6.80
N SER A 124 1.57 2.91 8.02
CA SER A 124 2.94 3.42 8.24
C SER A 124 3.93 2.27 8.25
N TYR A 125 5.14 2.47 7.75
CA TYR A 125 6.14 1.41 7.62
C TYR A 125 7.52 1.87 8.07
N ARG A 126 8.39 0.91 8.43
CA ARG A 126 9.83 1.13 8.59
C ARG A 126 10.55 0.59 7.37
N GLY A 127 11.10 1.51 6.58
CA GLY A 127 11.91 1.18 5.41
C GLY A 127 13.43 1.26 5.69
N PRO A 128 14.25 0.79 4.73
CA PRO A 128 15.71 0.83 4.80
C PRO A 128 16.35 2.19 5.14
N LEU A 129 15.70 3.30 4.81
CA LEU A 129 16.19 4.66 5.05
C LEU A 129 16.09 5.10 6.51
N GLN A 130 15.24 4.44 7.31
CA GLN A 130 15.03 4.66 8.74
C GLN A 130 15.06 6.17 9.14
N PRO A 131 14.04 6.95 8.78
CA PRO A 131 14.04 8.38 9.06
C PRO A 131 14.00 8.63 10.57
N GLY A 132 14.74 9.65 11.05
CA GLY A 132 14.78 10.04 12.47
C GLY A 132 13.52 10.72 13.01
N GLY A 133 12.43 10.73 12.24
CA GLY A 133 11.18 11.43 12.55
C GLY A 133 9.94 10.53 12.40
N SER A 134 8.81 11.10 11.97
CA SER A 134 7.60 10.33 11.67
C SER A 134 7.84 9.30 10.58
N LEU A 135 7.32 8.08 10.77
CA LEU A 135 7.41 7.04 9.75
C LEU A 135 6.70 7.44 8.46
N PRO A 136 7.24 7.05 7.29
CA PRO A 136 6.55 7.21 6.03
C PRO A 136 5.27 6.37 6.00
N ARG A 137 4.33 6.80 5.16
CA ARG A 137 2.98 6.22 5.11
C ARG A 137 2.53 6.00 3.69
N ILE A 138 1.83 4.89 3.50
CA ILE A 138 1.07 4.54 2.31
C ILE A 138 -0.40 4.80 2.60
N LYS A 139 -1.06 5.46 1.65
CA LYS A 139 -2.49 5.70 1.67
C LYS A 139 -3.17 4.70 0.75
N LEU A 140 -4.31 4.21 1.18
CA LEU A 140 -5.12 3.27 0.42
C LEU A 140 -6.53 3.85 0.36
N ASP A 141 -7.12 3.93 -0.83
CA ASP A 141 -8.52 4.30 -0.97
C ASP A 141 -9.26 3.16 -1.67
N SER A 142 -10.39 2.77 -1.10
CA SER A 142 -11.24 1.74 -1.67
C SER A 142 -12.65 2.27 -1.85
N TYR A 143 -13.15 2.07 -3.08
CA TYR A 143 -14.44 2.57 -3.52
C TYR A 143 -15.38 1.43 -3.84
N ARG A 144 -16.66 1.66 -3.60
CA ARG A 144 -17.73 0.77 -4.06
C ARG A 144 -17.87 0.84 -5.59
N ARG A 145 -18.14 -0.31 -6.22
CA ARG A 145 -18.62 -0.38 -7.60
C ARG A 145 -20.10 0.01 -7.72
#